data_AF-A0A422NVX6-F1
#
_entry.id   AF-A0A422NVX6-F1
#
_cell.length_a   1.000
_cell.length_b   1.000
_cell.length_c   1.000
_cell.angle_alpha   90.00
_cell.angle_beta   90.00
_cell.angle_gamma   90.00
#
_symmetry.space_group_name_H-M   'P 1'
#
loop_
_entity.id
_entity.type
_entity.pdbx_description
1 polymer ?
#
loop_
_entity_poly.entity_id
_entity_poly.type
_entity_poly.pdbx_seq_one_letter_code
_entity_poly.pdbx_strand_id
1 'polypeptide(L)'
;MILAGDAIDSTLGLYLNCSVMACAAMGNIFSGVLGMQIHGVIDKAVQKVNFNIPVLTESQMKGQQVFLAGHIGGTLGIMIGLFLGMFPLLFLDSGEDRADHVLFQRWDKDGNGYLELSELEEELVKLGLPECAVEALMEKYRLDGQLGFKQLQKVRNDVRKGEAVFA
;
A
#
# COMPACT_ATOMS: atom_id res chain seq x y z
N MET A 1 0.30 -6.82 -7.89
CA MET A 1 1.52 -6.72 -7.09
C MET A 1 1.47 -5.54 -6.12
N ILE A 2 1.55 -4.28 -6.58
CA ILE A 2 1.60 -3.11 -5.70
C ILE A 2 0.32 -2.94 -4.87
N LEU A 3 -0.85 -3.07 -5.50
CA LEU A 3 -2.15 -3.06 -4.80
C LEU A 3 -2.27 -4.13 -3.71
N ALA A 4 -1.67 -5.31 -3.94
CA ALA A 4 -1.67 -6.37 -2.94
C ALA A 4 -0.75 -6.01 -1.77
N GLY A 5 0.41 -5.41 -2.04
CA GLY A 5 1.30 -4.88 -0.99
C GLY A 5 0.64 -3.77 -0.18
N ASP A 6 -0.11 -2.88 -0.83
CA ASP A 6 -0.85 -1.79 -0.18
C ASP A 6 -2.05 -2.30 0.65
N ALA A 7 -2.75 -3.32 0.18
CA ALA A 7 -3.79 -4.00 0.96
C ALA A 7 -3.19 -4.70 2.20
N ILE A 8 -2.01 -5.31 2.06
CA ILE A 8 -1.28 -5.89 3.19
C ILE A 8 -0.85 -4.79 4.17
N ASP A 9 -0.35 -3.66 3.67
CA ASP A 9 0.08 -2.54 4.50
C ASP A 9 -1.06 -1.95 5.32
N SER A 10 -2.21 -1.70 4.69
CA SER A 10 -3.41 -1.17 5.37
C SER A 10 -4.02 -2.13 6.40
N THR A 11 -3.80 -3.44 6.28
CA THR A 11 -4.41 -4.43 7.19
C THR A 11 -3.41 -4.92 8.25
N LEU A 12 -2.20 -5.28 7.82
CA LEU A 12 -1.17 -5.92 8.64
C LEU A 12 -0.03 -4.98 9.00
N GLY A 13 0.18 -3.88 8.27
CA GLY A 13 1.25 -2.91 8.55
C GLY A 13 1.13 -2.32 9.95
N LEU A 14 -0.08 -1.90 10.33
CA LEU A 14 -0.37 -1.41 11.69
C LEU A 14 -0.42 -2.53 12.73
N TYR A 15 -1.02 -3.67 12.40
CA TYR A 15 -1.21 -4.77 13.34
C TYR A 15 0.11 -5.47 13.72
N LEU A 16 1.01 -5.64 12.76
CA LEU A 16 2.30 -6.33 12.94
C LEU A 16 3.48 -5.36 13.10
N ASN A 17 3.25 -4.05 13.16
CA ASN A 17 4.29 -3.01 13.09
C ASN A 17 5.29 -3.25 11.93
N CYS A 18 4.78 -3.72 10.79
CA CYS A 18 5.60 -3.97 9.62
C CYS A 18 5.86 -2.67 8.86
N SER A 19 7.06 -2.52 8.29
CA SER A 19 7.37 -1.35 7.46
C SER A 19 6.66 -1.44 6.11
N VAL A 20 6.33 -0.29 5.53
CA VAL A 20 5.70 -0.19 4.20
C VAL A 20 6.52 -0.93 3.14
N MET A 21 7.86 -0.90 3.22
CA MET A 21 8.74 -1.66 2.33
C MET A 21 8.60 -3.18 2.53
N ALA A 22 8.40 -3.66 3.77
CA ALA A 22 8.19 -5.07 4.05
C ALA A 22 6.84 -5.55 3.50
N CYS A 23 5.77 -4.76 3.65
CA CYS A 23 4.46 -5.04 3.06
C CYS A 23 4.51 -5.09 1.52
N ALA A 24 5.26 -4.16 0.91
CA ALA A 24 5.51 -4.16 -0.53
C ALA A 24 6.27 -5.42 -0.99
N ALA A 25 7.29 -5.85 -0.22
CA ALA A 25 8.02 -7.08 -0.50
C ALA A 25 7.13 -8.32 -0.44
N MET A 26 6.23 -8.41 0.55
CA MET A 26 5.22 -9.47 0.63
C MET A 26 4.30 -9.47 -0.61
N GLY A 27 3.84 -8.29 -1.05
CA GLY A 27 3.04 -8.16 -2.27
C GLY A 27 3.75 -8.70 -3.53
N ASN A 28 5.07 -8.55 -3.61
CA ASN A 28 5.89 -9.11 -4.68
C ASN A 28 5.99 -10.65 -4.58
N ILE A 29 6.22 -11.17 -3.37
CA ILE A 29 6.26 -12.62 -3.13
C ILE A 29 4.92 -13.28 -3.51
N PHE A 30 3.80 -12.74 -3.06
CA PHE A 30 2.46 -13.26 -3.42
C PHE A 30 2.23 -13.25 -4.94
N SER A 31 2.61 -12.16 -5.62
CA SER A 31 2.50 -12.07 -7.07
C SER A 31 3.37 -13.12 -7.79
N GLY A 32 4.58 -13.37 -7.30
CA GLY A 32 5.50 -14.37 -7.85
C GLY A 32 5.00 -15.80 -7.65
N VAL A 33 4.50 -16.12 -6.46
CA VAL A 33 3.93 -17.45 -6.15
C VAL A 33 2.72 -17.73 -7.02
N LEU A 34 1.77 -16.79 -7.10
CA LEU A 34 0.58 -16.95 -7.96
C LEU A 34 0.98 -17.06 -9.45
N GLY A 35 1.97 -16.28 -9.89
CA GLY A 35 2.50 -16.36 -11.26
C GLY A 35 3.04 -17.74 -11.61
N MET A 36 3.78 -18.38 -10.69
CA MET A 36 4.27 -19.75 -10.88
C MET A 36 3.13 -20.78 -10.90
N GLN A 37 2.12 -20.65 -10.03
CA GLN A 37 0.98 -21.58 -10.00
C GLN A 37 0.13 -21.50 -11.27
N ILE A 38 -0.03 -20.30 -11.83
CA ILE A 38 -0.79 -20.07 -13.07
C ILE A 38 -0.06 -20.68 -14.28
N HIS A 39 1.28 -20.81 -14.26
CA HIS A 39 2.06 -21.41 -15.35
C HIS A 39 1.54 -22.81 -15.74
N GLY A 40 1.31 -23.68 -14.76
CA GLY A 40 0.78 -25.03 -15.02
C GLY A 40 -0.68 -25.06 -15.51
N VAL A 41 -1.46 -24.01 -15.25
CA VAL A 41 -2.81 -23.85 -15.80
C VAL A 41 -2.74 -23.39 -17.27
N ILE A 42 -1.80 -22.49 -17.57
CA ILE A 42 -1.54 -22.03 -18.94
C ILE A 42 -1.10 -23.20 -19.81
N ASP A 43 -0.20 -24.07 -19.35
CA ASP A 43 0.24 -25.23 -20.13
C ASP A 43 -0.93 -26.13 -20.53
N LYS A 44 -1.85 -26.39 -19.59
CA LYS A 44 -3.07 -27.17 -19.85
C LYS A 44 -4.03 -26.44 -20.78
N ALA A 45 -4.15 -25.12 -20.66
CA ALA A 45 -5.00 -24.31 -21.53
C ALA A 45 -4.44 -24.23 -22.95
N VAL A 46 -3.13 -24.09 -23.11
CA VAL A 46 -2.42 -24.05 -24.39
C VAL A 46 -2.50 -25.39 -25.10
N GLN A 47 -2.48 -26.52 -24.38
CA GLN A 47 -2.75 -27.84 -24.98
C GLN A 47 -4.20 -28.01 -25.44
N LYS A 48 -5.13 -27.27 -24.83
CA LYS A 48 -6.57 -27.33 -25.14
C LYS A 48 -6.95 -26.44 -26.31
N VAL A 49 -6.23 -25.33 -26.49
CA VAL A 49 -6.21 -24.59 -27.76
C VAL A 49 -5.40 -25.45 -28.73
N ASN A 50 -5.89 -25.69 -29.94
CA ASN A 50 -5.31 -26.66 -30.89
C ASN A 50 -3.96 -26.23 -31.50
N PHE A 51 -3.04 -25.74 -30.68
CA PHE A 51 -1.65 -25.48 -31.03
C PHE A 51 -0.97 -26.83 -31.20
N ASN A 52 -0.45 -27.09 -32.40
CA ASN A 52 0.33 -28.28 -32.68
C ASN A 52 1.71 -28.13 -32.03
N ILE A 53 1.80 -28.47 -30.74
CA ILE A 53 3.06 -28.40 -29.99
C ILE A 53 4.00 -29.45 -30.60
N PRO A 54 5.16 -29.07 -31.17
CA PRO A 54 6.07 -30.03 -31.75
C PRO A 54 6.60 -30.96 -30.66
N VAL A 55 6.35 -32.27 -30.83
CA VAL A 55 6.82 -33.29 -29.91
C VAL A 55 8.33 -33.42 -30.11
N LEU A 56 9.11 -32.85 -29.18
CA LEU A 56 10.57 -32.93 -29.19
C LEU A 56 11.01 -34.30 -28.67
N THR A 57 11.97 -34.92 -29.34
CA THR A 57 12.62 -36.15 -28.83
C THR A 57 13.43 -35.83 -27.57
N GLU A 58 13.65 -36.79 -26.67
CA GLU A 58 14.42 -36.57 -25.42
C GLU A 58 15.81 -35.96 -25.66
N SER A 59 16.46 -36.31 -26.77
CA SER A 59 17.74 -35.74 -27.19
C SER A 59 17.65 -34.27 -27.61
N GLN A 60 16.53 -33.86 -28.21
CA GLN A 60 16.27 -32.48 -28.63
C GLN A 60 15.86 -31.61 -27.45
N MET A 61 15.11 -32.16 -26.48
CA MET A 61 14.69 -31.45 -25.28
C MET A 61 15.89 -31.05 -24.39
N LYS A 62 16.96 -31.84 -24.41
CA LYS A 62 18.25 -31.53 -23.76
C LYS A 62 19.14 -30.56 -24.55
N GLY A 63 18.69 -30.11 -25.72
CA GLY A 63 19.44 -29.15 -26.53
C GLY A 63 19.55 -27.79 -25.85
N GLN A 64 20.74 -27.17 -25.92
CA GLN A 64 20.97 -25.82 -25.38
C GLN A 64 19.99 -24.78 -25.94
N GLN A 65 19.56 -24.92 -27.20
CA GLN A 65 18.62 -23.99 -27.82
C GLN A 65 17.24 -24.03 -27.14
N VAL A 66 16.74 -25.22 -26.79
CA VAL A 66 15.45 -25.40 -26.10
C VAL A 66 15.54 -24.86 -24.68
N PHE A 67 16.64 -25.15 -23.98
CA PHE A 67 16.92 -24.63 -22.65
C PHE A 67 16.96 -23.09 -22.64
N LEU A 68 17.72 -22.49 -23.57
CA LEU A 68 17.89 -21.05 -23.67
C LEU A 68 16.58 -20.35 -24.06
N ALA A 69 15.84 -20.88 -25.02
CA ALA A 69 14.54 -20.35 -25.42
C ALA A 69 13.54 -20.35 -24.25
N GLY A 70 13.50 -21.43 -23.47
CA GLY A 70 12.67 -21.52 -22.26
C GLY A 70 13.07 -20.51 -21.19
N HIS A 71 14.37 -20.35 -20.92
CA HIS A 71 14.86 -19.41 -19.90
C HIS A 71 14.63 -17.95 -20.29
N ILE A 72 14.89 -17.59 -21.55
CA ILE A 72 14.67 -16.24 -22.06
C ILE A 72 13.17 -15.92 -22.06
N GLY A 73 12.34 -16.84 -22.56
CA GLY A 73 10.89 -16.66 -22.57
C GLY A 73 10.31 -16.50 -21.17
N GLY A 74 10.72 -17.35 -20.23
CA GLY A 74 10.31 -17.26 -18.83
C GLY A 74 10.74 -15.95 -18.17
N THR A 75 12.00 -15.54 -18.36
CA THR A 75 12.55 -14.30 -17.78
C THR A 75 11.84 -13.07 -18.33
N LEU A 76 11.66 -12.98 -19.66
CA LEU A 76 10.94 -11.87 -20.28
C LEU A 76 9.47 -11.82 -19.85
N GLY A 77 8.81 -12.98 -19.76
CA GLY A 77 7.43 -13.07 -19.29
C GLY A 77 7.26 -12.55 -17.86
N ILE A 78 8.13 -12.98 -16.94
CA ILE A 78 8.14 -12.50 -15.55
C ILE A 78 8.42 -10.99 -15.52
N MET A 79 9.44 -10.53 -16.25
CA MET A 79 9.78 -9.10 -16.31
C MET A 79 8.59 -8.25 -16.77
N ILE A 80 7.95 -8.61 -17.88
CA ILE A 80 6.79 -7.88 -18.41
C ILE A 80 5.63 -7.90 -17.40
N GLY A 81 5.38 -9.06 -16.78
CA GLY A 81 4.34 -9.20 -15.75
C GLY A 81 4.58 -8.28 -14.54
N LEU A 82 5.83 -8.19 -14.07
CA LEU A 82 6.20 -7.29 -12.97
C LEU A 82 6.08 -5.82 -13.37
N PHE A 83 6.49 -5.45 -14.59
CA PHE A 83 6.30 -4.09 -15.12
C PHE A 83 4.82 -3.70 -15.18
N LEU A 84 3.96 -4.57 -15.73
CA LEU A 84 2.52 -4.35 -15.74
C LEU A 84 1.94 -4.30 -14.32
N GLY A 85 2.47 -5.09 -13.40
CA GLY A 85 2.09 -5.08 -11.99
C GLY A 85 2.39 -3.77 -11.25
N MET A 86 3.28 -2.94 -11.81
CA MET A 86 3.61 -1.59 -11.31
C MET A 86 2.79 -0.49 -11.98
N PHE A 87 2.01 -0.78 -13.02
CA PHE A 87 1.16 0.19 -13.73
C PHE A 87 0.24 1.03 -12.81
N PRO A 88 -0.36 0.48 -11.72
CA PRO A 88 -1.18 1.28 -10.80
C PRO A 88 -0.45 2.46 -10.16
N LEU A 89 0.89 2.45 -10.09
CA LEU A 89 1.68 3.58 -9.57
C LEU A 89 1.47 4.87 -10.39
N LEU A 90 1.11 4.77 -11.67
CA LEU A 90 0.85 5.95 -12.50
C LEU A 90 -0.43 6.69 -12.11
N PHE A 91 -1.32 6.05 -11.34
CA PHE A 91 -2.63 6.60 -10.95
C PHE A 91 -2.80 6.78 -9.43
N LEU A 92 -1.80 6.38 -8.64
CA LEU A 92 -1.81 6.57 -7.19
C LEU A 92 -1.32 7.97 -6.85
N ASP A 93 -2.20 8.81 -6.31
CA ASP A 93 -1.87 10.18 -5.91
C ASP A 93 -1.02 10.20 -4.63
N SER A 94 -0.20 11.23 -4.48
CA SER A 94 0.95 11.26 -3.57
C SER A 94 0.57 11.41 -2.10
N GLY A 95 0.48 10.29 -1.37
CA GLY A 95 1.05 10.05 -0.02
C GLY A 95 0.63 10.88 1.20
N GLU A 96 0.12 12.12 1.05
CA GLU A 96 -0.30 12.94 2.19
C GLU A 96 -1.47 12.27 2.90
N ASP A 97 -2.54 11.91 2.19
CA ASP A 97 -3.73 11.27 2.79
C ASP A 97 -3.42 10.04 3.65
N ARG A 98 -2.40 9.24 3.30
CA ARG A 98 -2.00 8.08 4.10
C ARG A 98 -1.33 8.48 5.42
N ALA A 99 -0.44 9.48 5.42
CA ALA A 99 0.21 9.92 6.64
C ALA A 99 -0.81 10.49 7.63
N ASP A 100 -1.79 11.22 7.13
CA ASP A 100 -2.92 11.78 7.89
C ASP A 100 -3.74 10.64 8.46
N HIS A 101 -4.01 9.62 7.65
CA HIS A 101 -4.85 8.50 8.04
C HIS A 101 -4.20 7.67 9.14
N VAL A 102 -2.89 7.43 9.04
CA VAL A 102 -2.11 6.75 10.08
C VAL A 102 -2.04 7.58 11.36
N LEU A 103 -1.87 8.91 11.26
CA LEU A 103 -1.90 9.79 12.43
C LEU A 103 -3.28 9.78 13.11
N PHE A 104 -4.34 9.87 12.30
CA PHE A 104 -5.72 9.83 12.78
C PHE A 104 -6.00 8.52 13.52
N GLN A 105 -5.68 7.36 12.92
CA GLN A 105 -5.86 6.06 13.57
C GLN A 105 -4.98 5.84 14.80
N ARG A 106 -3.84 6.52 14.92
CA ARG A 106 -3.00 6.44 16.12
C ARG A 106 -3.58 7.22 17.28
N TRP A 107 -4.24 8.33 17.00
CA TRP A 107 -4.83 9.19 18.01
C TRP A 107 -6.25 8.74 18.38
N ASP A 108 -6.99 8.13 17.44
CA ASP A 108 -8.31 7.51 17.64
C ASP A 108 -8.14 6.14 18.30
N LYS A 109 -8.06 6.12 19.65
CA LYS A 109 -7.76 4.90 20.41
C LYS A 109 -8.98 4.01 20.58
N ASP A 110 -10.16 4.61 20.61
CA ASP A 110 -11.43 3.90 20.74
C ASP A 110 -11.95 3.35 19.39
N GLY A 111 -11.39 3.81 18.28
CA GLY A 111 -11.70 3.36 16.92
C GLY A 111 -13.10 3.78 16.47
N ASN A 112 -13.65 4.84 17.07
CA ASN A 112 -15.00 5.31 16.77
C ASN A 112 -15.07 6.10 15.44
N GLY A 113 -13.92 6.44 14.84
CA GLY A 113 -13.82 7.20 13.58
C GLY A 113 -13.80 8.72 13.76
N TYR A 114 -13.68 9.20 14.99
CA TYR A 114 -13.66 10.61 15.40
C TYR A 114 -12.63 10.78 16.53
N LEU A 115 -11.83 11.85 16.46
CA LEU A 115 -10.95 12.19 17.56
C LEU A 115 -11.75 12.98 18.60
N GLU A 116 -11.99 12.37 19.76
CA GLU A 116 -12.60 13.06 20.89
C GLU A 116 -11.61 14.05 21.52
N LEU A 117 -12.13 15.09 22.20
CA LEU A 117 -11.29 16.13 22.80
C LEU A 117 -10.27 15.58 23.78
N SER A 118 -10.67 14.59 24.60
CA SER A 118 -9.79 13.96 25.57
C SER A 118 -8.62 13.21 24.92
N GLU A 119 -8.86 12.57 23.77
CA GLU A 119 -7.80 11.85 23.05
C GLU A 119 -6.85 12.81 22.34
N LEU A 120 -7.42 13.86 21.73
CA LEU A 120 -6.65 14.90 21.07
C LEU A 120 -5.76 15.66 22.07
N GLU A 121 -6.30 16.03 23.23
CA GLU A 121 -5.57 16.73 24.29
C GLU A 121 -4.42 15.88 24.84
N GLU A 122 -4.68 14.60 25.14
CA GLU A 122 -3.66 13.67 25.64
C GLU A 122 -2.47 13.53 24.66
N GLU A 123 -2.75 13.44 23.36
CA GLU A 123 -1.71 13.30 22.34
C GLU A 123 -0.98 14.63 22.04
N LEU A 124 -1.67 15.77 22.07
CA LEU A 124 -1.03 17.09 21.90
C LEU A 124 -0.13 17.45 23.09
N VAL A 125 -0.51 17.07 24.31
CA VAL A 125 0.33 17.21 25.51
C VAL A 125 1.58 16.34 25.40
N LYS A 126 1.47 15.09 24.90
CA LYS A 126 2.64 14.24 24.61
C LYS A 126 3.58 14.84 23.56
N LEU A 127 3.06 15.62 22.64
CA LEU A 127 3.84 16.36 21.63
C LEU A 127 4.45 17.66 22.16
N GLY A 128 4.18 18.03 23.42
CA GLY A 128 4.76 19.20 24.08
C GLY A 128 4.03 20.51 23.79
N LEU A 129 2.77 20.45 23.34
CA LEU A 129 1.93 21.63 23.16
C LEU A 129 1.22 21.99 24.48
N PRO A 130 1.12 23.29 24.82
CA PRO A 130 0.39 23.73 26.00
C PRO A 130 -1.12 23.51 25.83
N GLU A 131 -1.83 23.14 26.90
CA GLU A 131 -3.30 22.89 26.88
C GLU A 131 -4.10 24.08 26.30
N CYS A 132 -3.65 25.32 26.55
CA CYS A 132 -4.22 26.55 25.98
C CYS A 132 -4.23 26.58 24.44
N ALA A 133 -3.29 25.90 23.77
CA ALA A 133 -3.26 25.79 22.31
C ALA A 133 -4.40 24.92 21.77
N VAL A 134 -4.83 23.92 22.55
CA VAL A 134 -5.88 22.99 22.17
C VAL A 134 -7.23 23.73 22.17
N GLU A 135 -7.48 24.53 23.19
CA GLU A 135 -8.68 25.39 23.27
C GLU A 135 -8.74 26.40 22.12
N ALA A 136 -7.62 27.05 21.79
CA ALA A 136 -7.55 27.99 20.67
C ALA A 136 -7.81 27.30 19.31
N LEU A 137 -7.32 26.07 19.13
CA LEU A 137 -7.62 25.24 17.96
C LEU A 137 -9.11 24.88 17.88
N MET A 138 -9.72 24.52 19.01
CA MET A 138 -11.16 24.21 19.07
C MET A 138 -12.02 25.42 18.69
N GLU A 139 -11.67 26.60 19.19
CA GLU A 139 -12.41 27.84 18.90
C GLU A 139 -12.26 28.26 17.42
N LYS A 140 -11.03 28.21 16.89
CA LYS A 140 -10.73 28.61 15.51
C LYS A 140 -11.43 27.74 14.47
N TYR A 141 -11.51 26.43 14.71
CA TYR A 141 -12.12 25.49 13.78
C TYR A 141 -13.57 25.12 14.11
N ARG A 142 -14.15 25.69 15.19
CA ARG A 142 -15.51 25.42 15.69
C ARG A 142 -15.80 23.92 15.77
N LEU A 143 -14.97 23.20 16.52
CA LEU A 143 -15.10 21.76 16.67
C LEU A 143 -16.15 21.46 17.74
N ASP A 144 -17.16 20.67 17.41
CA ASP A 144 -18.28 20.29 18.31
C ASP A 144 -17.87 19.21 19.33
N GLY A 145 -16.60 19.16 19.73
CA GLY A 145 -16.04 18.15 20.62
C GLY A 145 -15.57 16.85 19.94
N GLN A 146 -15.76 16.75 18.62
CA GLN A 146 -15.26 15.63 17.81
C GLN A 146 -14.58 16.17 16.56
N LEU A 147 -13.37 15.68 16.28
CA LEU A 147 -12.59 16.07 15.12
C LEU A 147 -12.57 14.92 14.11
N GLY A 148 -13.22 15.12 12.97
CA GLY A 148 -13.22 14.15 11.88
C GLY A 148 -11.96 14.21 11.02
N PHE A 149 -11.68 13.14 10.27
CA PHE A 149 -10.49 13.02 9.42
C PHE A 149 -10.23 14.25 8.52
N LYS A 150 -11.24 14.68 7.75
CA LYS A 150 -11.09 15.83 6.83
C LYS A 150 -10.81 17.15 7.56
N GLN A 151 -11.33 17.31 8.78
CA GLN A 151 -11.07 18.49 9.59
C GLN A 151 -9.64 18.46 10.12
N LEU A 152 -9.15 17.30 10.58
CA LEU A 152 -7.75 17.12 10.97
C LEU A 152 -6.81 17.45 9.81
N GLN A 153 -7.10 16.98 8.59
CA GLN A 153 -6.30 17.33 7.40
C GLN A 153 -6.24 18.84 7.17
N LYS A 154 -7.38 19.53 7.30
CA LYS A 154 -7.47 20.98 7.15
C LYS A 154 -6.65 21.71 8.21
N VAL A 155 -6.86 21.37 9.49
CA VAL A 155 -6.12 21.94 10.63
C VAL A 155 -4.62 21.79 10.41
N ARG A 156 -4.16 20.59 10.04
CA ARG A 156 -2.75 20.31 9.85
C ARG A 156 -2.15 21.04 8.64
N ASN A 157 -2.89 21.14 7.55
CA ASN A 157 -2.45 21.89 6.37
C ASN A 157 -2.32 23.39 6.67
N ASP A 158 -3.22 23.94 7.48
CA ASP A 158 -3.19 25.34 7.90
C ASP A 158 -2.05 25.60 8.90
N VAL A 159 -1.79 24.68 9.84
CA VAL A 159 -0.59 24.71 10.72
C VAL A 159 0.70 24.67 9.89
N ARG A 160 0.78 23.79 8.89
CA ARG A 160 1.98 23.63 8.05
C ARG A 160 2.25 24.84 7.16
N LYS A 161 1.20 25.55 6.73
CA LYS A 161 1.32 26.81 5.99
C LYS A 161 1.73 28.00 6.86
N GLY A 162 1.85 27.80 8.18
CA GLY A 162 2.24 28.86 9.11
C GLY A 162 1.14 29.90 9.34
N GLU A 163 -0.12 29.60 8.98
CA GLU A 163 -1.25 30.48 9.24
C GLU A 163 -1.62 30.44 10.73
N ALA A 164 -0.84 31.19 11.51
CA ALA A 164 -1.14 31.70 12.85
C ALA A 164 -2.26 30.94 13.58
N VAL A 165 -1.93 29.73 14.05
CA VAL A 165 -2.78 28.98 14.99
C VAL A 165 -2.62 29.54 16.42
N PHE A 166 -1.61 30.39 16.64
CA PHE A 166 -1.21 30.89 17.96
C PHE A 166 -1.09 32.44 18.03
N ALA A 167 -1.75 33.19 17.15
CA ALA A 167 -1.77 34.65 17.21
C ALA A 167 -3.04 35.16 17.92
#